data_AF-A0A8T3X1Z7-F1
#
_entry.id   AF-A0A8T3X1Z7-F1
#
_cell.length_a   1.000
_cell.length_b   1.000
_cell.length_c   1.000
_cell.angle_alpha   90.00
_cell.angle_beta   90.00
_cell.angle_gamma   90.00
#
_symmetry.space_group_name_H-M   'P 1'
#
loop_
_entity.id
_entity.type
_entity.pdbx_description
1 polymer ?
#
loop_
_entity_poly.entity_id
_entity_poly.type
_entity_poly.pdbx_seq_one_letter_code
_entity_poly.pdbx_strand_id
1 'polypeptide(L)' 'MRYTKKLIKTSGGLVVRVPSDIVKVLSLTEKDYVEIDLNKIDLKALGKKPK' A
#
# COMPACT_ATOMS: atom_id res chain seq x y z
N MET A 1 11.89 -1.89 7.35
CA MET A 1 11.92 -0.97 6.20
C MET A 1 10.62 -0.16 6.20
N ARG A 2 10.68 1.18 6.14
CA ARG A 2 9.48 2.04 6.26
C ARG A 2 9.12 2.59 4.88
N TYR A 3 8.03 2.09 4.29
CA TYR A 3 7.52 2.64 3.04
C TYR A 3 6.65 3.85 3.35
N THR A 4 6.94 4.99 2.70
CA THR A 4 6.07 6.15 2.73
C THR A 4 5.04 6.02 1.61
N LYS A 5 3.76 6.16 1.96
CA LYS A 5 2.68 6.15 0.96
C LYS A 5 2.88 7.32 0.00
N LYS A 6 3.19 7.03 -1.27
CA LYS A 6 3.19 8.02 -2.36
C LYS A 6 1.89 7.91 -3.13
N LEU A 7 1.06 8.95 -3.00
CA LEU A 7 -0.25 9.06 -3.61
C LEU A 7 -0.18 10.09 -4.74
N ILE A 8 -0.64 9.73 -5.93
CA ILE A 8 -0.70 10.65 -7.08
C ILE A 8 -2.15 10.71 -7.55
N LYS A 9 -2.70 11.92 -7.67
CA LYS A 9 -4.01 12.14 -8.27
C LYS A 9 -3.85 12.31 -9.77
N THR A 10 -4.54 11.50 -10.54
CA THR A 10 -4.57 11.57 -12.01
C THR A 10 -5.98 11.90 -12.48
N SER A 11 -6.15 12.24 -13.76
CA SER A 11 -7.48 12.48 -14.35
C SER A 11 -8.40 11.26 -14.26
N GLY A 12 -7.85 10.04 -14.23
CA GLY A 12 -8.59 8.78 -14.08
C GLY A 12 -8.84 8.33 -12.64
N GLY A 13 -8.37 9.08 -11.63
CA GLY A 13 -8.55 8.74 -10.21
C GLY A 13 -7.27 8.71 -9.39
N LEU A 14 -7.31 7.94 -8.29
CA LEU A 14 -6.23 7.87 -7.31
C LEU A 14 -5.26 6.73 -7.64
N VAL A 15 -3.98 7.05 -7.80
CA VAL A 15 -2.94 6.05 -8.07
C VAL A 15 -2.01 5.93 -6.86
N VAL A 16 -1.78 4.70 -6.42
CA VAL A 16 -0.79 4.36 -5.39
C VAL A 16 0.40 3.72 -6.07
N ARG A 17 1.61 4.25 -5.84
CA ARG A 17 2.82 3.68 -6.43
C ARG A 17 3.33 2.54 -5.56
N VAL A 18 3.45 1.35 -6.14
CA VAL A 18 4.03 0.17 -5.48
C VAL A 18 5.57 0.29 -5.52
N PRO A 19 6.26 0.12 -4.39
CA PRO A 19 7.73 0.05 -4.34
C PRO A 19 8.33 -1.04 -5.23
N SER A 20 9.48 -0.75 -5.85
CA SER A 20 10.10 -1.63 -6.86
C SER A 20 10.67 -2.93 -6.32
N ASP A 21 11.04 -2.96 -5.05
CA ASP A 21 11.42 -4.16 -4.30
C ASP A 21 10.25 -5.12 -4.12
N ILE A 22 9.07 -4.62 -3.77
CA ILE A 22 7.84 -5.43 -3.68
C ILE A 22 7.48 -6.00 -5.05
N VAL A 23 7.52 -5.18 -6.11
CA VAL A 23 7.28 -5.63 -7.49
C VAL A 23 8.21 -6.78 -7.86
N LYS A 24 9.50 -6.69 -7.50
CA LYS A 24 10.48 -7.76 -7.77
C LYS A 24 10.22 -9.03 -6.96
N VAL A 25 9.98 -8.89 -5.66
CA VAL A 25 9.75 -10.05 -4.76
C VAL A 25 8.50 -10.83 -5.18
N LEU A 26 7.45 -10.11 -5.57
CA LEU A 26 6.18 -10.72 -6.03
C LEU A 26 6.16 -11.01 -7.53
N SER A 27 7.23 -10.69 -8.26
CA SER A 27 7.33 -10.85 -9.72
C SER A 27 6.15 -10.24 -10.49
N LEU A 28 5.68 -9.07 -10.05
CA LEU A 28 4.56 -8.38 -10.67
C LEU A 28 4.97 -7.73 -12.00
N THR A 29 4.05 -7.78 -12.95
CA THR A 29 4.14 -7.13 -14.26
C THR A 29 3.03 -6.11 -14.43
N GLU A 30 3.15 -5.23 -15.42
CA GLU A 30 2.14 -4.19 -15.70
C GLU A 30 0.77 -4.73 -16.12
N LYS A 31 0.70 -6.03 -16.45
CA LYS A 31 -0.54 -6.71 -16.87
C LYS A 31 -1.24 -7.44 -15.73
N ASP A 32 -0.60 -7.53 -14.57
CA ASP A 32 -1.16 -8.26 -13.44
C ASP A 32 -2.24 -7.43 -12.74
N TYR A 33 -3.32 -8.11 -12.38
CA TYR A 33 -4.36 -7.56 -11.54
C TYR A 33 -4.05 -7.91 -10.09
N VAL A 34 -4.23 -6.94 -9.20
CA VAL A 34 -4.03 -7.11 -7.76
C VAL A 34 -5.35 -6.90 -7.03
N GLU A 35 -5.63 -7.78 -6.07
CA GLU A 35 -6.76 -7.61 -5.18
C GLU A 35 -6.41 -6.60 -4.08
N ILE A 36 -7.35 -5.69 -3.79
CA ILE A 36 -7.19 -4.70 -2.72
C ILE A 36 -8.16 -5.06 -1.60
N ASP A 37 -7.62 -5.63 -0.52
CA ASP A 37 -8.38 -5.84 0.71
C ASP A 37 -8.30 -4.59 1.62
N LEU A 38 -9.47 -4.08 2.02
CA LEU A 38 -9.62 -2.88 2.83
C LEU A 38 -9.71 -3.23 4.31
N ASN A 39 -8.57 -3.56 4.91
CA ASN A 39 -8.47 -3.69 6.36
C ASN A 39 -8.29 -2.31 7.01
N LYS A 40 -9.36 -1.79 7.63
CA LYS A 40 -9.30 -0.53 8.38
C LYS A 40 -8.55 -0.75 9.70
N ILE A 41 -7.25 -0.51 9.67
CA ILE A 41 -6.42 -0.51 10.88
C ILE A 41 -6.63 0.81 11.61
N ASP A 42 -7.27 0.77 12.78
CA ASP A 42 -7.36 1.94 13.66
C ASP A 42 -5.99 2.18 14.33
N LEU A 43 -5.24 3.14 13.78
CA LEU A 43 -3.92 3.51 14.31
C LEU A 43 -4.00 4.03 15.76
N LYS A 44 -5.16 4.49 16.24
CA LYS A 44 -5.34 4.88 17.65
C LYS A 44 -5.36 3.66 18.58
N ALA A 45 -5.83 2.50 18.10
CA ALA A 45 -5.85 1.27 18.87
C ALA A 45 -4.45 0.64 18.99
N LEU A 46 -3.60 0.82 17.97
CA LEU A 46 -2.22 0.30 17.96
C LEU A 46 -1.24 1.08 18.85
N GLY A 47 -1.61 2.30 19.29
CA GLY A 47 -0.79 3.14 20.17
C GLY A 47 -0.90 2.80 21.66
N LYS A 48 -1.89 1.99 22.08
CA LYS A 48 -2.02 1.55 23.48
C LYS A 48 -1.33 0.20 23.66
N LYS A 49 -0.02 0.21 23.94
CA LYS A 49 0.59 -0.93 24.62
C LYS A 49 0.00 -1.02 26.03
N PRO A 50 -0.57 -2.17 26.45
CA PRO A 50 -0.89 -2.36 27.87
C PRO A 50 0.43 -2.32 28.65
N LYS A 51 0.46 -1.53 29.72
CA LYS A 51 1.47 -1.62 30.78
C LYS A 51 1.28 -2.92 31.54
#